data_AF-A0A804IWL2-F1
#
_entry.id   AF-A0A804IWL2-F1
#
_cell.length_a   1.000
_cell.length_b   1.000
_cell.length_c   1.000
_cell.angle_alpha   90.00
_cell.angle_beta   90.00
_cell.angle_gamma   90.00
#
_symmetry.space_group_name_H-M   'P 1'
#
loop_
_entity.id
_entity.type
_entity.pdbx_description
1 polymer ?
#
loop_
_entity_poly.entity_id
_entity_poly.type
_entity_poly.pdbx_seq_one_letter_code
_entity_poly.pdbx_strand_id
1 'polypeptide(L)'
;MALASVPAVVLGSIAFAIFWMLAVFPAVPFLPIGRTAGSLLGGMLMIIFRVISPDQAYASIDLPILGLLFGTMVVSIYLERAQMFKYLGRLLSWKSKGGRDLLCRVCLVSALASALFTNDTTCIVLTEFVLKLARQHKLPAKPFLLALASSANIGSSATPIGNPQNLVIAVQSKISFVRFFVGVVPAMLLGVVINVVFLLCMFWRQLSPKEGEEQAKEDVVTENEVNSHTFSPARMSHPSPLQPNPSPLNPQHMTPVNDVEKNTPCRNGAKRGCSQVPDMRRCLTKKELFLKGFVYIVSVGMLIALLMGLNMSWTTITAALILVVIDFKDAGPCLDKVSYSLLVFFCGMFITVDGFNRTGIPSAFWEFMEPYSRINHASGVAVLAVVILLLSNLASNVPTVLLLGAQVAKSAAAVSPDYETRAWLILAFVSTVAGNLSLLGSAANLIVCEQARKSELHGYNLSFWAHIVFGLPSTLIVTATGLPLIKG
;
A
#
# COMPACT_ATOMS: atom_id res chain seq x y z
N MET A 1 -32.52 6.32 -18.25
CA MET A 1 -32.52 7.75 -17.85
C MET A 1 -31.93 8.54 -19.03
N ALA A 2 -32.40 9.75 -19.33
CA ALA A 2 -31.87 10.52 -20.48
C ALA A 2 -30.45 11.03 -20.20
N LEU A 3 -29.57 10.95 -21.20
CA LEU A 3 -28.24 11.59 -21.15
C LEU A 3 -28.40 13.11 -20.92
N ALA A 4 -27.41 13.71 -20.25
CA ALA A 4 -27.34 15.16 -20.12
C ALA A 4 -27.17 15.85 -21.49
N SER A 5 -27.17 17.19 -21.49
CA SER A 5 -26.91 17.95 -22.72
C SER A 5 -25.58 17.53 -23.34
N VAL A 6 -25.51 17.47 -24.68
CA VAL A 6 -24.29 17.06 -25.41
C VAL A 6 -23.03 17.79 -24.92
N PRO A 7 -23.04 19.12 -24.68
CA PRO A 7 -21.87 19.81 -24.14
C PRO A 7 -21.47 19.31 -22.74
N ALA A 8 -22.44 19.06 -21.85
CA ALA A 8 -22.16 18.57 -20.50
C ALA A 8 -21.59 17.15 -20.53
N VAL A 9 -22.09 16.29 -21.42
CA VAL A 9 -21.57 14.93 -21.61
C VAL A 9 -20.13 14.97 -22.12
N VAL A 10 -19.86 15.75 -23.16
CA VAL A 10 -18.52 15.84 -23.76
C VAL A 10 -17.51 16.44 -22.78
N LEU A 11 -17.83 17.61 -22.21
CA LEU A 11 -16.92 18.31 -21.29
C LEU A 11 -16.75 17.55 -19.96
N GLY A 12 -17.82 16.94 -19.45
CA GLY A 12 -17.75 16.07 -18.27
C GLY A 12 -16.88 14.83 -18.51
N SER A 13 -16.97 14.22 -19.70
CA SER A 13 -16.11 13.10 -20.08
C SER A 13 -14.64 13.52 -20.16
N ILE A 14 -14.34 14.70 -20.71
CA ILE A 14 -12.98 15.24 -20.77
C ILE A 14 -12.44 15.48 -19.35
N ALA A 15 -13.20 16.13 -18.48
CA ALA A 15 -12.81 16.37 -17.09
C ALA A 15 -12.56 15.06 -16.33
N PHE A 16 -13.44 14.07 -16.49
CA PHE A 16 -13.28 12.75 -15.89
C PHE A 16 -12.08 12.00 -16.45
N ALA A 17 -11.81 12.07 -17.76
CA ALA A 17 -10.65 11.45 -18.38
C ALA A 17 -9.33 12.05 -17.88
N ILE A 18 -9.26 13.38 -17.69
CA ILE A 18 -8.10 14.06 -17.09
C ILE A 18 -7.89 13.60 -15.66
N PHE A 19 -8.95 13.60 -14.84
CA PHE A 19 -8.91 13.05 -13.49
C PHE A 19 -8.38 11.61 -13.48
N TRP A 20 -8.97 10.76 -14.33
CA TRP A 20 -8.66 9.35 -14.40
C TRP A 20 -7.19 9.11 -14.76
N MET A 21 -6.70 9.78 -15.81
CA MET A 21 -5.30 9.70 -16.22
C MET A 21 -4.34 10.08 -15.07
N LEU A 22 -4.63 11.17 -14.37
CA LEU A 22 -3.76 11.65 -13.28
C LEU A 22 -3.92 10.85 -11.98
N ALA A 23 -5.07 10.22 -11.75
CA ALA A 23 -5.31 9.36 -10.60
C ALA A 23 -4.64 7.99 -10.77
N VAL A 24 -4.67 7.41 -11.97
CA VAL A 24 -4.11 6.09 -12.29
C VAL A 24 -2.61 6.14 -12.55
N PHE A 25 -2.11 7.20 -13.21
CA PHE A 25 -0.70 7.36 -13.54
C PHE A 25 -0.08 8.48 -12.68
N PRO A 26 0.59 8.16 -11.55
CA PRO A 26 1.04 9.17 -10.58
C PRO A 26 2.10 10.14 -11.10
N ALA A 27 2.73 9.83 -12.24
CA ALA A 27 3.75 10.64 -12.89
C ALA A 27 3.57 10.59 -14.41
N VAL A 28 2.75 11.50 -14.94
CA VAL A 28 2.69 11.73 -16.38
C VAL A 28 3.93 12.54 -16.78
N PRO A 29 4.75 12.08 -17.74
CA PRO A 29 6.08 12.66 -18.01
C PRO A 29 6.12 14.17 -18.25
N PHE A 30 5.04 14.73 -18.82
CA PHE A 30 4.92 16.15 -19.14
C PHE A 30 4.18 16.98 -18.08
N LEU A 31 3.62 16.35 -17.05
CA LEU A 31 2.84 17.03 -16.02
C LEU A 31 3.03 16.33 -14.66
N PRO A 32 4.08 16.68 -13.89
CA PRO A 32 4.38 16.07 -12.59
C PRO A 32 3.45 16.59 -11.48
N ILE A 33 2.16 16.74 -11.77
CA ILE A 33 1.13 17.04 -10.77
C ILE A 33 0.66 15.70 -10.20
N GLY A 34 1.05 15.38 -8.96
CA GLY A 34 0.70 14.10 -8.34
C GLY A 34 -0.82 13.87 -8.28
N ARG A 35 -1.24 12.64 -7.99
CA ARG A 35 -2.65 12.18 -7.98
C ARG A 35 -3.65 13.16 -7.31
N THR A 36 -3.24 13.82 -6.23
CA THR A 36 -4.05 14.77 -5.47
C THR A 36 -4.39 16.02 -6.28
N ALA A 37 -3.40 16.59 -6.96
CA ALA A 37 -3.60 17.76 -7.81
C ALA A 37 -4.47 17.40 -9.03
N GLY A 38 -4.27 16.21 -9.61
CA GLY A 38 -5.13 15.72 -10.68
C GLY A 38 -6.59 15.53 -10.28
N SER A 39 -6.82 15.06 -9.05
CA SER A 39 -8.17 14.95 -8.47
C SER A 39 -8.86 16.30 -8.28
N LEU A 40 -8.14 17.29 -7.74
CA LEU A 40 -8.66 18.65 -7.64
C LEU A 40 -8.93 19.27 -9.01
N LEU A 41 -8.01 19.07 -9.96
CA LEU A 41 -8.18 19.58 -11.33
C LEU A 41 -9.43 19.00 -11.98
N GLY A 42 -9.68 17.70 -11.86
CA GLY A 42 -10.91 17.06 -12.32
C GLY A 42 -12.16 17.70 -11.73
N GLY A 43 -12.19 17.89 -10.41
CA GLY A 43 -13.32 18.49 -9.72
C GLY A 43 -13.56 19.95 -10.13
N MET A 44 -12.49 20.73 -10.27
CA MET A 44 -12.58 22.12 -10.73
C MET A 44 -13.03 22.21 -12.19
N LEU A 45 -12.56 21.32 -13.06
CA LEU A 45 -13.02 21.26 -14.45
C LEU A 45 -14.51 20.93 -14.54
N MET A 46 -15.05 20.04 -13.69
CA MET A 46 -16.49 19.77 -13.63
C MET A 46 -17.30 21.04 -13.33
N ILE A 47 -16.78 21.92 -12.47
CA ILE A 47 -17.42 23.19 -12.11
C ILE A 47 -17.26 24.22 -13.25
N ILE A 48 -16.05 24.38 -13.78
CA ILE A 48 -15.74 25.34 -14.86
C ILE A 48 -16.55 25.02 -16.12
N PHE A 49 -16.66 23.74 -16.48
CA PHE A 49 -17.47 23.27 -17.59
C PHE A 49 -18.97 23.27 -17.30
N ARG A 50 -19.38 23.69 -16.09
CA ARG A 50 -20.78 23.74 -15.64
C ARG A 50 -21.52 22.41 -15.75
N VAL A 51 -20.79 21.30 -15.58
CA VAL A 51 -21.37 19.96 -15.45
C VAL A 51 -22.05 19.83 -14.08
N ILE A 52 -21.47 20.46 -13.07
CA ILE A 52 -22.00 20.56 -11.71
C ILE A 52 -21.87 22.02 -11.21
N SER A 53 -22.81 22.47 -10.36
CA SER A 53 -22.69 23.80 -9.74
C SER A 53 -21.72 23.78 -8.54
N PRO A 54 -21.17 24.93 -8.11
CA PRO A 54 -20.34 24.99 -6.90
C PRO A 54 -21.03 24.42 -5.65
N ASP A 55 -22.31 24.72 -5.44
CA ASP A 55 -23.07 24.22 -4.29
C ASP A 55 -23.23 22.70 -4.33
N GLN A 56 -23.50 22.15 -5.52
CA GLN A 56 -23.57 20.71 -5.73
C GLN A 56 -22.21 20.04 -5.54
N ALA A 57 -21.11 20.70 -5.96
CA ALA A 57 -19.76 20.22 -5.72
C ALA A 57 -19.45 20.13 -4.21
N TYR A 58 -19.77 21.17 -3.43
CA TYR A 58 -19.60 21.11 -1.97
C TYR A 58 -20.47 20.01 -1.34
N ALA A 59 -21.72 19.87 -1.79
CA ALA A 59 -22.63 18.82 -1.32
C ALA A 59 -22.16 17.39 -1.69
N SER A 60 -21.33 17.25 -2.72
CA SER A 60 -20.77 15.96 -3.13
C SER A 60 -19.69 15.46 -2.17
N ILE A 61 -19.10 16.34 -1.35
CA ILE A 61 -18.03 15.97 -0.42
C ILE A 61 -18.62 15.25 0.80
N ASP A 62 -18.30 13.97 0.95
CA ASP A 62 -18.76 13.16 2.08
C ASP A 62 -17.88 13.36 3.32
N LEU A 63 -18.32 14.25 4.23
CA LEU A 63 -17.65 14.54 5.48
C LEU A 63 -17.52 13.32 6.42
N PRO A 64 -18.56 12.46 6.58
CA PRO A 64 -18.40 11.21 7.33
C PRO A 64 -17.23 10.35 6.86
N ILE A 65 -17.05 10.19 5.54
CA ILE A 65 -15.93 9.44 4.96
C ILE A 65 -14.59 10.11 5.29
N LEU A 66 -14.48 11.43 5.11
CA LEU A 66 -13.26 12.17 5.41
C LEU A 66 -12.89 12.11 6.90
N GLY A 67 -13.88 12.22 7.78
CA GLY A 67 -13.71 12.10 9.23
C GLY A 67 -13.24 10.70 9.63
N LEU A 68 -13.78 9.66 9.00
CA LEU A 68 -13.39 8.27 9.22
C LEU A 68 -11.96 8.00 8.71
N LEU A 69 -11.61 8.50 7.53
CA LEU A 69 -10.25 8.44 6.98
C LEU A 69 -9.25 9.14 7.90
N PHE A 70 -9.57 10.36 8.35
CA PHE A 70 -8.71 11.11 9.26
C PHE A 70 -8.52 10.38 10.59
N GLY A 71 -9.60 9.93 11.22
CA GLY A 71 -9.55 9.24 12.51
C GLY A 71 -8.72 7.95 12.46
N THR A 72 -8.92 7.13 11.43
CA THR A 72 -8.15 5.88 11.25
C THR A 72 -6.67 6.13 10.96
N MET A 73 -6.31 7.19 10.22
CA MET A 73 -4.90 7.57 10.00
C MET A 73 -4.22 7.99 11.30
N VAL A 74 -4.86 8.84 12.10
CA VAL A 74 -4.32 9.29 13.40
C VAL A 74 -4.12 8.09 14.33
N VAL A 75 -5.13 7.22 14.49
CA VAL A 75 -5.03 6.01 15.30
C VAL A 75 -3.88 5.10 14.83
N SER A 76 -3.73 4.92 13.52
CA SER A 76 -2.65 4.12 12.93
C SER A 76 -1.26 4.71 13.23
N ILE A 77 -1.09 6.03 13.17
CA ILE A 77 0.15 6.73 13.51
C ILE A 77 0.52 6.54 14.99
N TYR A 78 -0.47 6.63 15.89
CA TYR A 78 -0.25 6.38 17.32
C TYR A 78 0.14 4.93 17.59
N LEU A 79 -0.47 3.96 16.90
CA LEU A 79 -0.10 2.54 16.99
C LEU A 79 1.31 2.27 16.45
N GLU A 80 1.70 2.97 15.39
CA GLU A 80 3.08 2.96 14.88
C GLU A 80 4.07 3.44 15.95
N ARG A 81 3.78 4.60 16.58
CA ARG A 81 4.57 5.14 17.70
C ARG A 81 4.61 4.20 18.90
N ALA A 82 3.52 3.48 19.17
CA ALA A 82 3.45 2.47 20.22
C ALA A 82 4.24 1.18 19.90
N GLN A 83 4.92 1.13 18.74
CA GLN A 83 5.75 0.03 18.25
C GLN A 83 4.96 -1.24 17.92
N MET A 84 3.66 -1.12 17.61
CA MET A 84 2.80 -2.23 17.22
C MET A 84 3.44 -3.05 16.09
N PHE A 85 3.91 -2.38 15.04
CA PHE A 85 4.54 -3.05 13.89
C PHE A 85 5.86 -3.75 14.21
N LYS A 86 6.59 -3.32 15.26
CA LYS A 86 7.78 -4.05 15.72
C LYS A 86 7.40 -5.39 16.32
N TYR A 87 6.25 -5.48 17.00
CA TYR A 87 5.72 -6.75 17.49
C TYR A 87 5.24 -7.66 16.35
N LEU A 88 4.60 -7.10 15.31
CA LEU A 88 4.27 -7.86 14.09
C LEU A 88 5.53 -8.39 13.39
N GLY A 89 6.57 -7.57 13.26
CA GLY A 89 7.86 -8.00 12.71
C GLY A 89 8.52 -9.11 13.54
N ARG A 90 8.39 -9.08 14.87
CA ARG A 90 8.83 -10.19 15.74
C ARG A 90 7.97 -11.44 15.55
N LEU A 91 6.66 -11.31 15.34
CA LEU A 91 5.78 -12.45 15.10
C LEU A 91 6.16 -13.19 13.81
N LEU A 92 6.59 -12.45 12.79
CA LEU A 92 7.10 -13.03 11.54
C LEU A 92 8.37 -13.90 11.77
N SER A 93 9.28 -13.47 12.65
CA SER A 93 10.57 -14.16 12.86
C SER A 93 10.59 -15.17 14.01
N TRP A 94 9.77 -14.96 15.04
CA TRP A 94 9.73 -15.77 16.26
C TRP A 94 9.25 -17.18 15.90
N LYS A 95 10.20 -18.13 15.78
CA LYS A 95 9.97 -19.54 15.45
C LYS A 95 9.84 -19.88 13.96
N SER A 96 10.37 -19.05 13.05
CA SER A 96 10.35 -19.38 11.61
C SER A 96 11.16 -20.65 11.33
N LYS A 97 10.54 -21.67 10.74
CA LYS A 97 11.17 -22.99 10.46
C LYS A 97 11.76 -23.11 9.04
N GLY A 98 11.77 -22.02 8.26
CA GLY A 98 12.30 -21.97 6.89
C GLY A 98 11.51 -21.04 5.97
N GLY A 99 11.89 -20.99 4.69
CA GLY A 99 11.29 -20.04 3.73
C GLY A 99 9.81 -20.25 3.47
N ARG A 100 9.34 -21.50 3.46
CA ARG A 100 7.91 -21.83 3.29
C ARG A 100 7.06 -21.35 4.47
N ASP A 101 7.52 -21.57 5.70
CA ASP A 101 6.85 -21.09 6.92
C ASP A 101 6.84 -19.56 6.98
N LEU A 102 7.96 -18.92 6.61
CA LEU A 102 8.03 -17.48 6.49
C LEU A 102 7.00 -16.93 5.49
N LEU A 103 6.82 -17.58 4.33
CA LEU A 103 5.85 -17.13 3.32
C LEU A 103 4.41 -17.18 3.86
N CYS A 104 4.03 -18.28 4.51
CA CYS A 104 2.71 -18.42 5.14
C CYS A 104 2.48 -17.33 6.19
N ARG A 105 3.49 -17.05 7.02
CA ARG A 105 3.41 -16.00 8.05
C ARG A 105 3.30 -14.61 7.45
N VAL A 106 4.06 -14.32 6.40
CA VAL A 106 3.93 -13.04 5.68
C VAL A 106 2.50 -12.88 5.17
N CYS A 107 1.90 -13.91 4.57
CA CYS A 107 0.51 -13.83 4.12
C CYS A 107 -0.46 -13.57 5.28
N LEU A 108 -0.40 -14.38 6.34
CA LEU A 108 -1.32 -14.28 7.47
C LEU A 108 -1.18 -12.96 8.24
N VAL A 109 0.05 -12.55 8.55
CA VAL A 109 0.30 -11.30 9.28
C VAL A 109 -0.09 -10.10 8.42
N SER A 110 0.19 -10.11 7.11
CA SER A 110 -0.19 -9.02 6.21
C SER A 110 -1.71 -8.91 6.06
N ALA A 111 -2.41 -10.04 5.93
CA ALA A 111 -3.86 -10.03 5.82
C ALA A 111 -4.53 -9.52 7.11
N LEU A 112 -4.09 -10.02 8.28
CA LEU A 112 -4.63 -9.59 9.57
C LEU A 112 -4.28 -8.13 9.86
N ALA A 113 -3.04 -7.72 9.63
CA ALA A 113 -2.62 -6.34 9.79
C ALA A 113 -3.43 -5.42 8.88
N SER A 114 -3.60 -5.77 7.61
CA SER A 114 -4.35 -4.95 6.66
C SER A 114 -5.87 -4.97 6.86
N ALA A 115 -6.42 -5.93 7.62
CA ALA A 115 -7.82 -5.92 8.03
C ALA A 115 -8.06 -5.02 9.25
N LEU A 116 -7.08 -4.92 10.15
CA LEU A 116 -7.16 -4.12 11.38
C LEU A 116 -6.66 -2.69 11.19
N PHE A 117 -5.72 -2.50 10.27
CA PHE A 117 -5.10 -1.23 9.90
C PHE A 117 -5.37 -0.96 8.43
N THR A 118 -5.00 0.22 7.96
CA THR A 118 -5.08 0.52 6.54
C THR A 118 -4.02 -0.27 5.75
N ASN A 119 -4.39 -0.67 4.54
CA ASN A 119 -3.55 -1.42 3.61
C ASN A 119 -2.22 -0.68 3.33
N ASP A 120 -2.29 0.62 3.03
CA ASP A 120 -1.14 1.47 2.76
C ASP A 120 -0.11 1.44 3.90
N THR A 121 -0.55 1.64 5.15
CA THR A 121 0.33 1.60 6.33
C THR A 121 0.95 0.22 6.52
N THR A 122 0.16 -0.85 6.33
CA THR A 122 0.64 -2.23 6.45
C THR A 122 1.74 -2.52 5.42
N CYS A 123 1.53 -2.15 4.16
CA CYS A 123 2.50 -2.34 3.09
C CYS A 123 3.78 -1.53 3.29
N ILE A 124 3.68 -0.25 3.70
CA ILE A 124 4.85 0.59 4.00
C ILE A 124 5.74 -0.09 5.04
N VAL A 125 5.14 -0.47 6.17
CA VAL A 125 5.92 -0.91 7.32
C VAL A 125 6.41 -2.34 7.16
N LEU A 126 5.55 -3.26 6.70
CA LEU A 126 5.92 -4.67 6.59
C LEU A 126 6.92 -4.95 5.45
N THR A 127 6.96 -4.13 4.40
CA THR A 127 7.92 -4.32 3.29
C THR A 127 9.37 -4.32 3.79
N GLU A 128 9.73 -3.36 4.63
CA GLU A 128 11.09 -3.27 5.19
C GLU A 128 11.45 -4.50 6.04
N PHE A 129 10.51 -4.94 6.89
CA PHE A 129 10.71 -6.14 7.72
C PHE A 129 10.84 -7.41 6.87
N VAL A 130 9.99 -7.56 5.86
CA VAL A 130 9.97 -8.69 4.95
C VAL A 130 11.29 -8.79 4.17
N LEU A 131 11.78 -7.68 3.61
CA LEU A 131 13.06 -7.63 2.91
C LEU A 131 14.23 -7.98 3.83
N LYS A 132 14.22 -7.44 5.04
CA LYS A 132 15.24 -7.76 6.05
C LYS A 132 15.25 -9.24 6.40
N LEU A 133 14.09 -9.87 6.58
CA LEU A 133 13.98 -11.30 6.89
C LEU A 133 14.37 -12.18 5.70
N ALA A 134 13.90 -11.86 4.50
CA ALA A 134 14.28 -12.58 3.29
C ALA A 134 15.81 -12.60 3.12
N ARG A 135 16.47 -11.45 3.35
CA ARG A 135 17.93 -11.35 3.31
C ARG A 135 18.63 -12.14 4.41
N GLN A 136 18.16 -12.04 5.66
CA GLN A 136 18.74 -12.78 6.78
C GLN A 136 18.72 -14.30 6.56
N HIS A 137 17.69 -14.79 5.88
CA HIS A 137 17.54 -16.20 5.54
C HIS A 137 18.06 -16.56 4.15
N LYS A 138 18.68 -15.62 3.41
CA LYS A 138 19.19 -15.80 2.04
C LYS A 138 18.12 -16.33 1.06
N LEU A 139 16.90 -15.82 1.16
CA LEU A 139 15.76 -16.18 0.33
C LEU A 139 15.47 -15.07 -0.68
N PRO A 140 14.92 -15.40 -1.88
CA PRO A 140 14.57 -14.39 -2.87
C PRO A 140 13.45 -13.48 -2.34
N ALA A 141 13.54 -12.17 -2.61
CA ALA A 141 12.55 -11.19 -2.12
C ALA A 141 11.18 -11.32 -2.82
N LYS A 142 11.19 -11.65 -4.11
CA LYS A 142 9.99 -11.68 -4.98
C LYS A 142 8.78 -12.39 -4.38
N PRO A 143 8.86 -13.64 -3.88
CA PRO A 143 7.69 -14.35 -3.37
C PRO A 143 7.08 -13.65 -2.15
N PHE A 144 7.91 -13.06 -1.29
CA PHE A 144 7.43 -12.40 -0.07
C PHE A 144 6.82 -11.03 -0.34
N LEU A 145 7.33 -10.29 -1.33
CA LEU A 145 6.73 -9.03 -1.75
C LEU A 145 5.35 -9.27 -2.41
N LEU A 146 5.25 -10.30 -3.27
CA LEU A 146 3.96 -10.72 -3.83
C LEU A 146 3.01 -11.19 -2.73
N ALA A 147 3.49 -11.98 -1.76
CA ALA A 147 2.72 -12.44 -0.60
C ALA A 147 2.18 -11.28 0.23
N LEU A 148 3.02 -10.29 0.54
CA LEU A 148 2.67 -9.10 1.30
C LEU A 148 1.59 -8.30 0.58
N ALA A 149 1.82 -7.90 -0.66
CA ALA A 149 0.89 -7.07 -1.43
C ALA A 149 -0.47 -7.79 -1.64
N SER A 150 -0.43 -9.05 -2.07
CA SER A 150 -1.64 -9.80 -2.36
C SER A 150 -2.48 -10.11 -1.13
N SER A 151 -1.83 -10.47 -0.03
CA SER A 151 -2.52 -10.78 1.22
C SER A 151 -3.02 -9.52 1.92
N ALA A 152 -2.34 -8.38 1.77
CA ALA A 152 -2.83 -7.11 2.29
C ALA A 152 -4.12 -6.67 1.58
N ASN A 153 -4.16 -6.74 0.24
CA ASN A 153 -5.40 -6.50 -0.51
C ASN A 153 -6.51 -7.46 -0.06
N ILE A 154 -6.29 -8.78 -0.06
CA ILE A 154 -7.31 -9.77 0.36
C ILE A 154 -7.76 -9.51 1.80
N GLY A 155 -6.84 -9.29 2.74
CA GLY A 155 -7.14 -9.04 4.14
C GLY A 155 -7.95 -7.76 4.36
N SER A 156 -7.59 -6.67 3.70
CA SER A 156 -8.31 -5.38 3.80
C SER A 156 -9.77 -5.48 3.36
N SER A 157 -10.13 -6.48 2.53
CA SER A 157 -11.51 -6.68 2.08
C SER A 157 -12.48 -6.98 3.22
N ALA A 158 -11.99 -7.52 4.35
CA ALA A 158 -12.84 -7.99 5.44
C ALA A 158 -13.42 -6.87 6.30
N THR A 159 -12.88 -5.65 6.28
CA THR A 159 -13.33 -4.56 7.15
C THR A 159 -13.54 -3.25 6.39
N PRO A 160 -14.45 -2.38 6.87
CA PRO A 160 -14.59 -1.02 6.36
C PRO A 160 -13.32 -0.17 6.47
N ILE A 161 -12.52 -0.37 7.52
CA ILE A 161 -11.32 0.43 7.80
C ILE A 161 -10.07 -0.05 7.05
N GLY A 162 -10.09 -1.26 6.50
CA GLY A 162 -8.92 -1.87 5.87
C GLY A 162 -8.45 -1.12 4.62
N ASN A 163 -9.37 -0.53 3.87
CA ASN A 163 -9.04 0.31 2.72
C ASN A 163 -10.09 1.41 2.48
N PRO A 164 -9.73 2.48 1.73
CA PRO A 164 -10.67 3.57 1.50
C PRO A 164 -11.91 3.19 0.68
N GLN A 165 -11.84 2.24 -0.26
CA GLN A 165 -13.03 1.89 -1.05
C GLN A 165 -14.11 1.19 -0.21
N ASN A 166 -13.70 0.35 0.74
CA ASN A 166 -14.59 -0.33 1.68
C ASN A 166 -15.24 0.66 2.65
N LEU A 167 -14.51 1.71 3.02
CA LEU A 167 -15.02 2.80 3.81
C LEU A 167 -16.15 3.53 3.09
N VAL A 168 -15.94 3.87 1.81
CA VAL A 168 -17.00 4.45 0.95
C VAL A 168 -18.23 3.54 0.90
N ILE A 169 -18.03 2.23 0.67
CA ILE A 169 -19.13 1.26 0.63
C ILE A 169 -19.89 1.24 1.95
N ALA A 170 -19.19 1.14 3.08
CA ALA A 170 -19.82 1.03 4.39
C ALA A 170 -20.65 2.26 4.75
N VAL A 171 -20.18 3.46 4.39
CA VAL A 171 -20.92 4.71 4.63
C VAL A 171 -22.13 4.83 3.70
N GLN A 172 -21.97 4.57 2.39
CA GLN A 172 -23.06 4.69 1.42
C GLN A 172 -24.16 3.65 1.60
N SER A 173 -23.77 2.41 1.87
CA SER A 173 -24.70 1.30 2.11
C SER A 173 -25.34 1.34 3.50
N LYS A 174 -24.78 2.13 4.44
CA LYS A 174 -25.15 2.15 5.86
C LYS A 174 -25.08 0.78 6.54
N ILE A 175 -24.30 -0.15 6.00
CA ILE A 175 -24.08 -1.47 6.59
C ILE A 175 -23.24 -1.30 7.87
N SER A 176 -23.68 -1.92 8.97
CA SER A 176 -22.92 -1.91 10.22
C SER A 176 -21.59 -2.64 10.06
N PHE A 177 -20.57 -2.24 10.83
CA PHE A 177 -19.25 -2.86 10.77
C PHE A 177 -19.29 -4.38 10.93
N VAL A 178 -20.13 -4.90 11.85
CA VAL A 178 -20.28 -6.35 12.09
C VAL A 178 -20.88 -7.05 10.89
N ARG A 179 -21.96 -6.51 10.30
CA ARG A 179 -22.62 -7.15 9.16
C ARG A 179 -21.67 -7.18 7.96
N PHE A 180 -20.91 -6.11 7.74
CA PHE A 180 -19.85 -6.07 6.74
C PHE A 180 -18.79 -7.15 7.00
N PHE A 181 -18.26 -7.21 8.22
CA PHE A 181 -17.21 -8.14 8.62
C PHE A 181 -17.67 -9.60 8.47
N VAL A 182 -18.82 -9.96 9.02
CA VAL A 182 -19.36 -11.33 8.98
C VAL A 182 -19.68 -11.76 7.55
N GLY A 183 -20.17 -10.84 6.71
CA GLY A 183 -20.51 -11.13 5.32
C GLY A 183 -19.31 -11.38 4.40
N VAL A 184 -18.14 -10.81 4.70
CA VAL A 184 -16.94 -10.90 3.85
C VAL A 184 -15.84 -11.81 4.42
N VAL A 185 -15.72 -11.92 5.74
CA VAL A 185 -14.67 -12.73 6.41
C VAL A 185 -14.53 -14.15 5.87
N PRO A 186 -15.61 -14.92 5.63
CA PRO A 186 -15.47 -16.26 5.09
C PRO A 186 -14.78 -16.29 3.72
N ALA A 187 -15.13 -15.36 2.84
CA ALA A 187 -14.51 -15.21 1.53
C ALA A 187 -13.05 -14.74 1.65
N MET A 188 -12.76 -13.82 2.57
CA MET A 188 -11.41 -13.36 2.85
C MET A 188 -10.51 -14.49 3.35
N LEU A 189 -10.95 -15.28 4.34
CA LEU A 189 -10.17 -16.39 4.90
C LEU A 189 -9.85 -17.43 3.83
N LEU A 190 -10.85 -17.81 3.02
CA LEU A 190 -10.63 -18.72 1.89
C LEU A 190 -9.66 -18.12 0.87
N GLY A 191 -9.80 -16.82 0.56
CA GLY A 191 -8.91 -16.10 -0.34
C GLY A 191 -7.46 -16.10 0.14
N VAL A 192 -7.21 -15.88 1.43
CA VAL A 192 -5.86 -15.95 2.02
C VAL A 192 -5.30 -17.37 1.91
N VAL A 193 -6.10 -18.41 2.18
CA VAL A 193 -5.66 -19.81 2.05
C VAL A 193 -5.29 -20.13 0.60
N ILE A 194 -6.13 -19.77 -0.36
CA ILE A 194 -5.87 -19.97 -1.80
C ILE A 194 -4.60 -19.22 -2.21
N ASN A 195 -4.46 -17.97 -1.78
CA ASN A 195 -3.28 -17.16 -2.10
C ASN A 195 -1.99 -17.79 -1.56
N VAL A 196 -2.00 -18.28 -0.31
CA VAL A 196 -0.88 -19.00 0.30
C VAL A 196 -0.55 -20.26 -0.49
N VAL A 197 -1.55 -21.09 -0.81
CA VAL A 197 -1.35 -22.34 -1.56
C VAL A 197 -0.77 -22.04 -2.95
N PHE A 198 -1.32 -21.05 -3.66
CA PHE A 198 -0.86 -20.68 -4.99
C PHE A 198 0.60 -20.18 -4.98
N LEU A 199 0.95 -19.31 -4.04
CA LEU A 199 2.32 -18.82 -3.85
C LEU A 199 3.29 -19.94 -3.48
N LEU A 200 2.88 -20.85 -2.58
CA LEU A 200 3.68 -22.01 -2.22
C LEU A 200 3.90 -22.92 -3.42
N CYS A 201 2.88 -23.22 -4.23
CA CYS A 201 3.01 -24.03 -5.43
C CYS A 201 3.95 -23.38 -6.46
N MET A 202 3.79 -22.08 -6.70
CA MET A 202 4.59 -21.33 -7.68
C MET A 202 6.07 -21.21 -7.27
N PHE A 203 6.35 -21.01 -5.99
CA PHE A 203 7.70 -20.75 -5.48
C PHE A 203 8.27 -21.89 -4.64
N TRP A 204 7.66 -23.09 -4.69
CA TRP A 204 8.02 -24.24 -3.84
C TRP A 204 9.50 -24.57 -3.87
N ARG A 205 10.07 -24.64 -5.08
CA ARG A 205 11.49 -24.97 -5.31
C ARG A 205 12.42 -23.87 -4.83
N GLN A 206 12.05 -22.60 -5.02
CA GLN A 206 12.87 -21.44 -4.62
C GLN A 206 12.91 -21.23 -3.10
N LEU A 207 11.87 -21.68 -2.39
CA LEU A 207 11.74 -21.57 -0.94
C LEU A 207 12.26 -22.80 -0.17
N SER A 208 12.73 -23.81 -0.90
CA SER A 208 13.34 -24.99 -0.29
C SER A 208 14.77 -24.65 0.18
N PRO A 209 15.24 -25.21 1.30
CA PRO A 209 16.63 -25.00 1.73
C PRO A 209 17.57 -25.43 0.60
N LYS A 210 18.41 -24.52 0.12
CA LYS A 210 19.51 -24.89 -0.78
C LYS A 210 20.57 -25.58 0.07
N GLU A 211 20.62 -26.90 0.00
CA GLU A 211 21.84 -27.63 0.36
C GLU A 211 22.88 -27.31 -0.71
N GLY A 212 23.85 -26.46 -0.34
CA GLY A 212 25.09 -26.18 -1.07
C GLY A 212 24.98 -26.06 -2.58
N GLU A 213 24.60 -24.89 -3.11
CA GLU A 213 25.04 -24.46 -4.44
C GLU A 213 24.87 -22.95 -4.60
N GLU A 214 26.00 -22.27 -4.84
CA GLU A 214 26.07 -20.90 -5.32
C GLU A 214 25.26 -20.79 -6.61
N GLN A 215 24.29 -19.87 -6.67
CA GLN A 215 23.72 -19.49 -7.95
C GLN A 215 23.75 -17.99 -8.14
N ALA A 216 24.69 -17.66 -9.02
CA ALA A 216 24.81 -16.54 -9.92
C ALA A 216 23.50 -15.93 -10.43
N LYS A 217 23.59 -14.61 -10.63
CA LYS A 217 22.80 -13.73 -11.50
C LYS A 217 21.33 -13.55 -11.14
N GLU A 218 21.08 -12.64 -10.21
CA GLU A 218 19.92 -11.75 -10.31
C GLU A 218 20.18 -10.76 -11.45
N ASP A 219 19.18 -10.59 -12.32
CA ASP A 219 19.17 -9.68 -13.46
C ASP A 219 19.41 -8.23 -13.00
N VAL A 220 20.67 -7.82 -13.00
CA VAL A 220 21.07 -6.42 -13.06
C VAL A 220 20.85 -5.98 -14.50
N VAL A 221 19.68 -5.43 -14.80
CA VAL A 221 19.49 -4.63 -16.01
C VAL A 221 20.21 -3.31 -15.76
N THR A 222 21.48 -3.23 -16.17
CA THR A 222 22.10 -1.95 -16.53
C THR A 222 21.50 -1.52 -17.86
N GLU A 223 20.49 -0.66 -17.83
CA GLU A 223 20.25 0.23 -18.96
C GLU A 223 21.37 1.27 -18.95
N ASN A 224 22.33 1.12 -19.86
CA ASN A 224 23.18 2.20 -20.31
C ASN A 224 23.57 1.89 -21.76
N GLU A 225 22.98 2.62 -22.70
CA GLU A 225 23.72 3.34 -23.75
C GLU A 225 22.75 4.09 -24.67
N VAL A 226 22.63 5.41 -24.46
CA VAL A 226 22.72 6.41 -25.55
C VAL A 226 23.42 7.67 -25.01
N ASN A 227 24.68 7.82 -25.40
CA ASN A 227 25.50 9.03 -25.60
C ASN A 227 25.25 10.28 -24.74
N SER A 228 26.26 10.62 -23.92
CA SER A 228 26.94 11.92 -24.07
C SER A 228 28.34 11.88 -23.44
N HIS A 229 29.26 12.55 -24.13
CA HIS A 229 30.70 12.43 -24.05
C HIS A 229 31.32 13.06 -22.80
N THR A 230 32.26 12.36 -22.17
CA THR A 230 33.41 13.01 -21.50
C THR A 230 34.67 12.17 -21.71
N PHE A 231 35.61 12.70 -22.50
CA PHE A 231 36.93 12.15 -22.73
C PHE A 231 37.83 12.32 -21.49
N SER A 232 38.65 11.31 -21.19
CA SER A 232 39.93 11.46 -20.49
C SER A 232 40.92 10.40 -21.00
N PRO A 233 42.19 10.77 -21.30
CA PRO A 233 43.09 9.93 -22.08
C PRO A 233 43.84 8.89 -21.23
N ALA A 234 44.17 7.79 -21.90
CA ALA A 234 44.88 6.62 -21.39
C ALA A 234 46.35 6.91 -21.03
N ARG A 235 46.85 6.25 -19.97
CA ARG A 235 48.27 6.13 -19.66
C ARG A 235 48.68 4.66 -19.75
N MET A 236 49.45 4.32 -20.79
CA MET A 236 50.04 3.00 -20.98
C MET A 236 51.31 2.82 -20.12
N SER A 237 51.49 1.58 -19.69
CA SER A 237 52.62 0.95 -19.02
C SER A 237 53.94 1.01 -19.82
N HIS A 238 55.09 1.05 -19.14
CA HIS A 238 56.29 0.22 -19.42
C HIS A 238 57.37 0.35 -18.30
N PRO A 239 58.32 -0.61 -18.18
CA PRO A 239 59.04 -0.96 -16.94
C PRO A 239 60.46 -0.32 -16.79
N SER A 240 61.03 -0.45 -15.57
CA SER A 240 62.35 0.03 -15.13
C SER A 240 63.57 -0.50 -15.89
N PRO A 241 64.71 0.22 -15.82
CA PRO A 241 65.93 -0.43 -15.33
C PRO A 241 66.86 0.45 -14.44
N LEU A 242 67.51 -0.22 -13.47
CA LEU A 242 68.87 -0.09 -12.89
C LEU A 242 69.57 1.28 -12.64
N GLN A 243 70.05 1.42 -11.39
CA GLN A 243 71.01 2.35 -10.74
C GLN A 243 72.39 2.51 -11.45
N PRO A 244 73.28 3.52 -11.14
CA PRO A 244 73.75 3.90 -9.78
C PRO A 244 74.11 5.40 -9.48
N ASN A 245 74.28 5.67 -8.18
CA ASN A 245 74.81 6.88 -7.47
C ASN A 245 76.22 7.34 -7.96
N PRO A 246 76.76 8.57 -7.65
CA PRO A 246 76.72 9.25 -6.32
C PRO A 246 76.67 10.80 -6.28
N SER A 247 76.50 11.32 -5.05
CA SER A 247 76.64 12.70 -4.51
C SER A 247 78.01 13.37 -4.80
N PRO A 248 78.39 14.60 -4.35
CA PRO A 248 77.79 15.52 -3.35
C PRO A 248 77.86 17.04 -3.68
N LEU A 249 77.28 17.92 -2.84
CA LEU A 249 77.87 19.14 -2.23
C LEU A 249 76.82 20.17 -1.75
N ASN A 250 76.99 20.56 -0.49
CA ASN A 250 76.31 21.59 0.33
C ASN A 250 76.92 23.00 0.01
N PRO A 251 76.67 24.14 0.72
CA PRO A 251 75.83 24.39 1.91
C PRO A 251 75.08 25.75 1.96
N GLN A 252 74.43 25.99 3.13
CA GLN A 252 74.16 27.28 3.82
C GLN A 252 72.69 27.78 3.79
N HIS A 253 71.97 27.69 4.91
CA HIS A 253 71.99 28.75 5.94
C HIS A 253 71.31 28.32 7.27
N MET A 254 71.59 29.08 8.33
CA MET A 254 71.55 28.74 9.75
C MET A 254 70.16 28.71 10.43
N THR A 255 70.11 27.82 11.42
CA THR A 255 69.26 27.58 12.62
C THR A 255 69.13 28.78 13.59
N PRO A 256 68.57 28.70 14.85
CA PRO A 256 67.82 27.64 15.60
C PRO A 256 66.52 28.20 16.29
N VAL A 257 65.68 27.50 17.06
CA VAL A 257 65.82 26.89 18.41
C VAL A 257 64.50 26.14 18.71
N ASN A 258 64.51 24.81 18.89
CA ASN A 258 64.39 23.99 20.13
C ASN A 258 63.08 24.19 20.94
N ASP A 259 62.37 23.16 21.42
CA ASP A 259 62.81 22.09 22.32
C ASP A 259 61.93 20.81 22.16
N VAL A 260 62.50 19.60 21.97
CA VAL A 260 62.78 18.53 22.98
C VAL A 260 61.49 17.75 23.34
N GLU A 261 61.34 16.42 23.24
CA GLU A 261 62.26 15.29 23.40
C GLU A 261 61.71 14.00 22.77
N LYS A 262 62.62 13.05 22.56
CA LYS A 262 62.49 11.70 22.00
C LYS A 262 61.96 10.67 23.02
N ASN A 263 61.35 9.57 22.54
CA ASN A 263 61.88 8.20 22.68
C ASN A 263 60.92 7.11 22.11
N THR A 264 61.41 6.37 21.11
CA THR A 264 60.94 5.06 20.59
C THR A 264 61.34 3.92 21.58
N PRO A 265 60.98 2.60 21.45
CA PRO A 265 60.66 1.82 20.23
C PRO A 265 59.55 0.71 20.31
N CYS A 266 59.22 0.17 19.13
CA CYS A 266 58.64 -1.14 18.74
C CYS A 266 58.24 -2.21 19.79
N ARG A 267 57.11 -2.92 19.57
CA ARG A 267 57.02 -4.36 19.13
C ARG A 267 55.67 -5.04 19.45
N ASN A 268 55.09 -5.64 18.40
CA ASN A 268 54.15 -6.76 18.28
C ASN A 268 53.28 -7.26 19.48
N GLY A 269 51.96 -7.30 19.22
CA GLY A 269 51.20 -8.56 19.24
C GLY A 269 50.19 -8.75 20.37
N ALA A 270 48.90 -8.56 20.10
CA ALA A 270 47.82 -9.33 20.74
C ALA A 270 46.47 -9.15 20.02
N LYS A 271 46.06 -10.23 19.31
CA LYS A 271 44.71 -10.80 19.24
C LYS A 271 43.51 -9.88 18.98
N ARG A 272 42.96 -10.05 17.77
CA ARG A 272 41.52 -9.91 17.45
C ARG A 272 40.65 -10.57 18.52
N GLY A 273 39.65 -9.85 19.01
CA GLY A 273 38.59 -10.38 19.87
C GLY A 273 37.35 -9.48 19.82
N CYS A 274 36.28 -10.01 19.22
CA CYS A 274 34.87 -9.60 19.30
C CYS A 274 34.56 -8.11 19.58
N SER A 275 34.15 -7.38 18.54
CA SER A 275 33.18 -6.28 18.71
C SER A 275 31.88 -6.88 19.25
N GLN A 276 31.72 -6.85 20.57
CA GLN A 276 30.46 -7.07 21.24
C GLN A 276 29.48 -5.98 20.78
N VAL A 277 28.40 -6.40 20.14
CA VAL A 277 27.19 -5.60 19.98
C VAL A 277 26.66 -5.32 21.39
N PRO A 278 26.53 -4.07 21.85
CA PRO A 278 25.92 -3.82 23.14
C PRO A 278 24.43 -4.19 23.05
N ASP A 279 24.02 -5.16 23.86
CA ASP A 279 22.63 -5.59 24.04
C ASP A 279 21.82 -4.43 24.64
N MET A 280 21.17 -3.67 23.76
CA MET A 280 20.40 -2.48 24.11
C MET A 280 19.02 -2.86 24.70
N ARG A 281 19.01 -3.39 25.92
CA ARG A 281 17.82 -3.33 26.79
C ARG A 281 17.68 -1.92 27.35
N ARG A 282 17.14 -0.98 26.55
CA ARG A 282 16.64 0.29 27.07
C ARG A 282 15.55 0.00 28.10
N CYS A 283 15.79 0.37 29.36
CA CYS A 283 14.79 0.36 30.41
C CYS A 283 13.75 1.44 30.07
N LEU A 284 12.61 1.02 29.48
CA LEU A 284 11.50 1.92 29.17
C LEU A 284 11.02 2.58 30.47
N THR A 285 10.88 3.90 30.48
CA THR A 285 10.32 4.59 31.66
C THR A 285 8.87 4.13 31.88
N LYS A 286 8.44 4.01 33.15
CA LYS A 286 7.06 3.61 33.50
C LYS A 286 5.99 4.43 32.75
N LYS A 287 6.28 5.72 32.52
CA LYS A 287 5.44 6.64 31.73
C LYS A 287 5.30 6.23 30.26
N GLU A 288 6.39 5.80 29.62
CA GLU A 288 6.37 5.36 28.22
C GLU A 288 5.63 4.02 28.06
N LEU A 289 5.78 3.10 29.01
CA LEU A 289 5.03 1.85 29.02
C LEU A 289 3.52 2.09 29.24
N PHE A 290 3.17 3.00 30.15
CA PHE A 290 1.78 3.40 30.40
C PHE A 290 1.14 4.01 29.14
N LEU A 291 1.83 4.94 28.48
CA LEU A 291 1.33 5.57 27.26
C LEU A 291 1.14 4.55 26.13
N LYS A 292 2.09 3.62 25.95
CA LYS A 292 1.94 2.51 24.98
C LYS A 292 0.71 1.65 25.29
N GLY A 293 0.57 1.22 26.55
CA GLY A 293 -0.59 0.44 27.00
C GLY A 293 -1.90 1.17 26.72
N PHE A 294 -1.94 2.48 26.99
CA PHE A 294 -3.11 3.30 26.77
C PHE A 294 -3.49 3.43 25.28
N VAL A 295 -2.51 3.63 24.39
CA VAL A 295 -2.77 3.63 22.93
C VAL A 295 -3.45 2.34 22.48
N TYR A 296 -2.99 1.19 22.98
CA TYR A 296 -3.63 -0.10 22.69
C TYR A 296 -5.04 -0.18 23.26
N ILE A 297 -5.28 0.29 24.49
CA ILE A 297 -6.61 0.30 25.11
C ILE A 297 -7.59 1.14 24.28
N VAL A 298 -7.22 2.34 23.86
CA VAL A 298 -8.10 3.20 23.05
C VAL A 298 -8.35 2.59 21.68
N SER A 299 -7.33 2.02 21.05
CA SER A 299 -7.47 1.38 19.73
C SER A 299 -8.38 0.14 19.80
N VAL A 300 -8.24 -0.68 20.86
CA VAL A 300 -9.13 -1.83 21.11
C VAL A 300 -10.54 -1.34 21.46
N GLY A 301 -10.68 -0.30 22.27
CA GLY A 301 -11.97 0.33 22.59
C GLY A 301 -12.68 0.86 21.34
N MET A 302 -11.94 1.47 20.41
CA MET A 302 -12.44 1.88 19.10
C MET A 302 -12.95 0.66 18.30
N LEU A 303 -12.18 -0.43 18.23
CA LEU A 303 -12.63 -1.64 17.53
C LEU A 303 -13.88 -2.26 18.17
N ILE A 304 -13.95 -2.30 19.50
CA ILE A 304 -15.15 -2.76 20.22
C ILE A 304 -16.35 -1.87 19.91
N ALA A 305 -16.19 -0.54 19.94
CA ALA A 305 -17.23 0.42 19.59
C ALA A 305 -17.74 0.23 18.14
N LEU A 306 -16.84 -0.01 17.19
CA LEU A 306 -17.21 -0.34 15.81
C LEU A 306 -18.00 -1.67 15.75
N LEU A 307 -17.55 -2.70 16.48
CA LEU A 307 -18.26 -3.98 16.59
C LEU A 307 -19.61 -3.87 17.31
N MET A 308 -19.82 -2.86 18.15
CA MET A 308 -21.14 -2.57 18.74
C MET A 308 -22.09 -1.85 17.76
N GLY A 309 -21.64 -1.55 16.54
CA GLY A 309 -22.45 -0.87 15.53
C GLY A 309 -22.58 0.63 15.74
N LEU A 310 -21.69 1.25 16.52
CA LEU A 310 -21.65 2.71 16.65
C LEU A 310 -21.26 3.36 15.31
N ASN A 311 -21.59 4.65 15.15
CA ASN A 311 -21.27 5.39 13.95
C ASN A 311 -19.75 5.37 13.71
N MET A 312 -19.34 4.84 12.55
CA MET A 312 -17.93 4.59 12.26
C MET A 312 -17.10 5.86 12.29
N SER A 313 -17.58 6.93 11.64
CA SER A 313 -16.88 8.21 11.55
C SER A 313 -16.64 8.81 12.94
N TRP A 314 -17.71 9.04 13.72
CA TRP A 314 -17.60 9.60 15.07
C TRP A 314 -16.73 8.74 15.99
N THR A 315 -16.87 7.42 15.93
CA THR A 315 -16.06 6.50 16.75
C THR A 315 -14.56 6.68 16.52
N THR A 316 -14.14 6.76 15.27
CA THR A 316 -12.72 6.94 14.93
C THR A 316 -12.19 8.34 15.23
N ILE A 317 -13.01 9.39 15.06
CA ILE A 317 -12.64 10.76 15.42
C ILE A 317 -12.48 10.88 16.94
N THR A 318 -13.39 10.30 17.72
CA THR A 318 -13.30 10.28 19.18
C THR A 318 -12.05 9.53 19.63
N ALA A 319 -11.75 8.37 19.05
CA ALA A 319 -10.53 7.63 19.36
C ALA A 319 -9.26 8.45 19.03
N ALA A 320 -9.21 9.08 17.85
CA ALA A 320 -8.12 9.96 17.46
C ALA A 320 -7.96 11.14 18.43
N LEU A 321 -9.05 11.80 18.81
CA LEU A 321 -9.03 12.92 19.74
C LEU A 321 -8.51 12.50 21.12
N ILE A 322 -8.99 11.36 21.66
CA ILE A 322 -8.54 10.82 22.94
C ILE A 322 -7.02 10.56 22.91
N LEU A 323 -6.51 9.97 21.82
CA LEU A 323 -5.07 9.70 21.67
C LEU A 323 -4.25 11.00 21.61
N VAL A 324 -4.73 12.00 20.87
CA VAL A 324 -4.09 13.32 20.76
C VAL A 324 -4.03 14.04 22.10
N VAL A 325 -5.15 14.08 22.84
CA VAL A 325 -5.22 14.74 24.15
C VAL A 325 -4.29 14.07 25.16
N ILE A 326 -4.19 12.74 25.13
CA ILE A 326 -3.46 11.97 26.14
C ILE A 326 -1.96 11.86 25.86
N ASP A 327 -1.49 12.14 24.65
CA ASP A 327 -0.05 12.28 24.40
C ASP A 327 0.56 13.40 25.26
N PHE A 328 -0.25 14.36 25.78
CA PHE A 328 0.15 15.52 26.61
C PHE A 328 1.43 16.20 26.08
N LYS A 329 1.56 16.19 24.76
CA LYS A 329 2.66 16.70 23.97
C LYS A 329 2.07 17.41 22.77
N ASP A 330 2.90 18.20 22.11
CA ASP A 330 2.52 18.77 20.82
C ASP A 330 2.10 17.67 19.86
N ALA A 331 0.87 17.82 19.34
CA ALA A 331 0.28 16.90 18.38
C ALA A 331 0.85 17.12 16.98
N GLY A 332 1.52 18.26 16.72
CA GLY A 332 2.12 18.61 15.43
C GLY A 332 2.87 17.44 14.78
N PRO A 333 3.87 16.83 15.44
CA PRO A 333 4.62 15.71 14.86
C PRO A 333 3.78 14.45 14.56
N CYS A 334 2.62 14.27 15.21
CA CYS A 334 1.66 13.21 14.85
C CYS A 334 0.85 13.62 13.62
N LEU A 335 0.30 14.84 13.67
CA LEU A 335 -0.57 15.38 12.65
C LEU A 335 0.17 15.61 11.33
N ASP A 336 1.47 15.92 11.36
CA ASP A 336 2.33 16.04 10.17
C ASP A 336 2.50 14.72 9.42
N LYS A 337 2.32 13.58 10.11
CA LYS A 337 2.33 12.24 9.48
C LYS A 337 1.00 11.89 8.82
N VAL A 338 -0.08 12.64 9.08
CA VAL A 338 -1.38 12.40 8.45
C VAL A 338 -1.28 12.71 6.96
N SER A 339 -1.85 11.84 6.12
CA SER A 339 -1.87 12.06 4.68
C SER A 339 -2.99 13.03 4.29
N TYR A 340 -2.81 14.33 4.55
CA TYR A 340 -3.77 15.36 4.11
C TYR A 340 -3.97 15.35 2.59
N SER A 341 -2.92 15.01 1.86
CA SER A 341 -2.97 14.80 0.42
C SER A 341 -4.03 13.76 0.02
N LEU A 342 -4.20 12.70 0.81
CA LEU A 342 -5.25 11.70 0.57
C LEU A 342 -6.65 12.27 0.82
N LEU A 343 -6.86 13.04 1.90
CA LEU A 343 -8.15 13.68 2.18
C LEU A 343 -8.56 14.65 1.05
N VAL A 344 -7.63 15.49 0.61
CA VAL A 344 -7.83 16.42 -0.51
C VAL A 344 -8.11 15.67 -1.82
N PHE A 345 -7.42 14.54 -2.04
CA PHE A 345 -7.68 13.67 -3.18
C PHE A 345 -9.11 13.12 -3.18
N PHE A 346 -9.65 12.72 -2.02
CA PHE A 346 -11.05 12.28 -1.90
C PHE A 346 -12.05 13.40 -2.18
N CYS A 347 -11.80 14.63 -1.71
CA CYS A 347 -12.65 15.77 -2.03
C CYS A 347 -12.78 15.98 -3.54
N GLY A 348 -11.64 16.06 -4.26
CA GLY A 348 -11.64 16.23 -5.71
C GLY A 348 -12.30 15.05 -6.44
N MET A 349 -12.11 13.83 -5.93
CA MET A 349 -12.67 12.62 -6.52
C MET A 349 -14.19 12.60 -6.36
N PHE A 350 -14.72 12.92 -5.19
CA PHE A 350 -16.17 12.96 -4.98
C PHE A 350 -16.85 13.97 -5.90
N ILE A 351 -16.29 15.17 -6.04
CA ILE A 351 -16.79 16.18 -6.98
C ILE A 351 -16.74 15.65 -8.42
N THR A 352 -15.60 15.07 -8.81
CA THR A 352 -15.41 14.59 -10.19
C THR A 352 -16.37 13.43 -10.50
N VAL A 353 -16.52 12.48 -9.59
CA VAL A 353 -17.38 11.31 -9.80
C VAL A 353 -18.86 11.69 -9.75
N ASP A 354 -19.28 12.59 -8.85
CA ASP A 354 -20.67 13.09 -8.86
C ASP A 354 -20.98 13.85 -10.16
N GLY A 355 -20.07 14.73 -10.60
CA GLY A 355 -20.17 15.43 -11.88
C GLY A 355 -20.29 14.45 -13.06
N PHE A 356 -19.46 13.40 -13.08
CA PHE A 356 -19.53 12.38 -14.12
C PHE A 356 -20.82 11.56 -14.06
N ASN A 357 -21.31 11.21 -12.86
CA ASN A 357 -22.60 10.53 -12.69
C ASN A 357 -23.76 11.35 -13.28
N ARG A 358 -23.73 12.68 -13.15
CA ARG A 358 -24.74 13.58 -13.73
C ARG A 358 -24.74 13.63 -15.26
N THR A 359 -23.68 13.19 -15.93
CA THR A 359 -23.66 13.09 -17.41
C THR A 359 -24.62 12.03 -17.93
N GLY A 360 -24.98 11.04 -17.10
CA GLY A 360 -25.78 9.88 -17.47
C GLY A 360 -25.01 8.75 -18.13
N ILE A 361 -23.70 8.90 -18.40
CA ILE A 361 -22.87 7.82 -18.98
C ILE A 361 -22.82 6.59 -18.05
N PRO A 362 -22.53 6.72 -16.74
CA PRO A 362 -22.53 5.55 -15.85
C PRO A 362 -23.89 4.85 -15.80
N SER A 363 -24.98 5.62 -15.82
CA SER A 363 -26.35 5.08 -15.86
C SER A 363 -26.63 4.33 -17.17
N ALA A 364 -26.21 4.87 -18.32
CA ALA A 364 -26.37 4.20 -19.62
C ALA A 364 -25.54 2.91 -19.69
N PHE A 365 -24.31 2.93 -19.18
CA PHE A 365 -23.48 1.73 -19.05
C PHE A 365 -24.15 0.68 -18.16
N TRP A 366 -24.73 1.09 -17.03
CA TRP A 366 -25.46 0.19 -16.14
C TRP A 366 -26.71 -0.40 -16.82
N GLU A 367 -27.52 0.40 -17.50
CA GLU A 367 -28.72 -0.07 -18.22
C GLU A 367 -28.39 -1.14 -19.27
N PHE A 368 -27.22 -1.02 -19.93
CA PHE A 368 -26.72 -2.04 -20.86
C PHE A 368 -26.28 -3.34 -20.15
N MET A 369 -25.64 -3.23 -18.98
CA MET A 369 -25.09 -4.36 -18.23
C MET A 369 -26.11 -5.07 -17.34
N GLU A 370 -27.09 -4.34 -16.80
CA GLU A 370 -28.05 -4.80 -15.80
C GLU A 370 -28.76 -6.11 -16.17
N PRO A 371 -29.24 -6.34 -17.42
CA PRO A 371 -29.89 -7.60 -17.78
C PRO A 371 -29.00 -8.82 -17.58
N TYR A 372 -27.68 -8.66 -17.72
CA TYR A 372 -26.70 -9.73 -17.64
C TYR A 372 -26.06 -9.86 -16.27
N SER A 373 -26.15 -8.83 -15.41
CA SER A 373 -25.43 -8.73 -14.13
C SER A 373 -26.33 -8.89 -12.90
N ARG A 374 -27.60 -9.28 -13.07
CA ARG A 374 -28.53 -9.46 -11.95
C ARG A 374 -28.06 -10.53 -10.97
N ILE A 375 -27.99 -10.18 -9.69
CA ILE A 375 -27.42 -11.03 -8.64
C ILE A 375 -28.37 -12.15 -8.14
N ASN A 376 -29.54 -12.31 -8.76
CA ASN A 376 -30.51 -13.36 -8.45
C ASN A 376 -30.07 -14.76 -8.93
N HIS A 377 -29.04 -14.85 -9.78
CA HIS A 377 -28.54 -16.10 -10.32
C HIS A 377 -27.01 -16.07 -10.45
N ALA A 378 -26.37 -17.24 -10.44
CA ALA A 378 -24.91 -17.35 -10.35
C ALA A 378 -24.15 -16.72 -11.53
N SER A 379 -24.67 -16.84 -12.75
CA SER A 379 -24.04 -16.21 -13.92
C SER A 379 -24.09 -14.69 -13.86
N GLY A 380 -25.18 -14.10 -13.34
CA GLY A 380 -25.25 -12.64 -13.18
C GLY A 380 -24.28 -12.11 -12.13
N VAL A 381 -24.10 -12.83 -11.02
CA VAL A 381 -23.03 -12.52 -10.04
C VAL A 381 -21.64 -12.63 -10.68
N ALA A 382 -21.40 -13.62 -11.53
CA ALA A 382 -20.12 -13.78 -12.23
C ALA A 382 -19.87 -12.64 -13.23
N VAL A 383 -20.88 -12.24 -14.02
CA VAL A 383 -20.78 -11.10 -14.94
C VAL A 383 -20.51 -9.81 -14.17
N LEU A 384 -21.24 -9.56 -13.08
CA LEU A 384 -21.02 -8.41 -12.21
C LEU A 384 -19.57 -8.39 -11.68
N ALA A 385 -19.06 -9.53 -11.22
CA ALA A 385 -17.69 -9.63 -10.72
C ALA A 385 -16.64 -9.34 -11.82
N VAL A 386 -16.86 -9.81 -13.04
CA VAL A 386 -15.98 -9.49 -14.19
C VAL A 386 -16.00 -7.99 -14.49
N VAL A 387 -17.18 -7.36 -14.49
CA VAL A 387 -17.29 -5.90 -14.69
C VAL A 387 -16.54 -5.14 -13.58
N ILE A 388 -16.71 -5.53 -12.32
CA ILE A 388 -16.00 -4.91 -11.19
C ILE A 388 -14.49 -5.12 -11.31
N LEU A 389 -14.03 -6.32 -11.66
CA LEU A 389 -12.60 -6.64 -11.85
C LEU A 389 -11.96 -5.74 -12.91
N LEU A 390 -12.63 -5.60 -14.06
CA LEU A 390 -12.15 -4.77 -15.17
C LEU A 390 -12.16 -3.29 -14.81
N LEU A 391 -13.28 -2.78 -14.27
CA LEU A 391 -13.37 -1.37 -13.90
C LEU A 391 -12.42 -1.02 -12.76
N SER A 392 -12.21 -1.89 -11.78
CA SER A 392 -11.29 -1.61 -10.68
C SER A 392 -9.83 -1.50 -11.15
N ASN A 393 -9.43 -2.27 -12.16
CA ASN A 393 -8.09 -2.15 -12.76
C ASN A 393 -7.98 -1.00 -13.78
N LEU A 394 -9.09 -0.59 -14.39
CA LEU A 394 -9.12 0.54 -15.31
C LEU A 394 -9.25 1.86 -14.54
N ALA A 395 -10.36 2.07 -13.82
CA ALA A 395 -10.74 3.29 -13.11
C ALA A 395 -10.18 3.45 -11.69
N SER A 396 -9.49 2.44 -11.15
CA SER A 396 -9.19 2.28 -9.73
C SER A 396 -10.41 1.89 -8.88
N ASN A 397 -10.15 1.30 -7.71
CA ASN A 397 -11.17 0.72 -6.85
C ASN A 397 -12.21 1.75 -6.35
N VAL A 398 -11.76 2.91 -5.84
CA VAL A 398 -12.68 3.90 -5.24
C VAL A 398 -13.62 4.53 -6.29
N PRO A 399 -13.15 5.03 -7.45
CA PRO A 399 -14.06 5.53 -8.47
C PRO A 399 -15.02 4.45 -8.98
N THR A 400 -14.56 3.21 -9.14
CA THR A 400 -15.41 2.08 -9.55
C THR A 400 -16.58 1.88 -8.58
N VAL A 401 -16.31 1.91 -7.27
CA VAL A 401 -17.33 1.82 -6.23
C VAL A 401 -18.33 2.97 -6.32
N LEU A 402 -17.85 4.21 -6.48
CA LEU A 402 -18.71 5.40 -6.55
C LEU A 402 -19.57 5.45 -7.82
N LEU A 403 -19.10 4.87 -8.91
CA LEU A 403 -19.81 4.83 -10.20
C LEU A 403 -20.84 3.70 -10.25
N LEU A 404 -20.50 2.51 -9.72
CA LEU A 404 -21.38 1.33 -9.81
C LEU A 404 -22.29 1.16 -8.59
N GLY A 405 -21.84 1.54 -7.39
CA GLY A 405 -22.42 1.11 -6.12
C GLY A 405 -23.92 1.34 -6.01
N ALA A 406 -24.37 2.58 -6.22
CA ALA A 406 -25.79 2.94 -6.14
C ALA A 406 -26.66 2.18 -7.14
N GLN A 407 -26.16 1.93 -8.35
CA GLN A 407 -26.91 1.24 -9.40
C GLN A 407 -27.02 -0.26 -9.13
N VAL A 408 -25.91 -0.89 -8.73
CA VAL A 408 -25.88 -2.31 -8.34
C VAL A 408 -26.81 -2.54 -7.15
N ALA A 409 -26.74 -1.67 -6.14
CA ALA A 409 -27.59 -1.74 -4.95
C ALA A 409 -29.07 -1.58 -5.30
N LYS A 410 -29.41 -0.60 -6.15
CA LYS A 410 -30.80 -0.37 -6.60
C LYS A 410 -31.37 -1.56 -7.37
N SER A 411 -30.59 -2.14 -8.28
CA SER A 411 -31.01 -3.33 -9.03
C SER A 411 -31.20 -4.55 -8.12
N ALA A 412 -30.33 -4.71 -7.13
CA ALA A 412 -30.42 -5.76 -6.13
C ALA A 412 -31.62 -5.59 -5.18
N ALA A 413 -31.88 -4.36 -4.71
CA ALA A 413 -33.00 -4.02 -3.83
C ALA A 413 -34.35 -4.29 -4.50
N ALA A 414 -34.43 -4.17 -5.83
CA ALA A 414 -35.63 -4.53 -6.60
C ALA A 414 -35.97 -6.03 -6.53
N VAL A 415 -35.00 -6.88 -6.20
CA VAL A 415 -35.20 -8.32 -5.96
C VAL A 415 -35.56 -8.57 -4.49
N SER A 416 -34.73 -8.11 -3.55
CA SER A 416 -35.03 -8.12 -2.12
C SER A 416 -34.02 -7.27 -1.31
N PRO A 417 -34.39 -6.76 -0.11
CA PRO A 417 -33.48 -6.02 0.76
C PRO A 417 -32.18 -6.75 1.13
N ASP A 418 -32.22 -8.08 1.27
CA ASP A 418 -31.01 -8.86 1.59
C ASP A 418 -30.04 -8.93 0.41
N TYR A 419 -30.57 -8.88 -0.81
CA TYR A 419 -29.75 -8.80 -2.02
C TYR A 419 -29.03 -7.45 -2.12
N GLU A 420 -29.63 -6.35 -1.65
CA GLU A 420 -28.96 -5.04 -1.60
C GLU A 420 -27.69 -5.09 -0.76
N THR A 421 -27.77 -5.66 0.45
CA THR A 421 -26.60 -5.80 1.31
C THR A 421 -25.56 -6.70 0.64
N ARG A 422 -25.98 -7.82 0.07
CA ARG A 422 -25.08 -8.74 -0.65
C ARG A 422 -24.38 -8.07 -1.83
N ALA A 423 -25.07 -7.21 -2.59
CA ALA A 423 -24.50 -6.45 -3.70
C ALA A 423 -23.34 -5.55 -3.26
N TRP A 424 -23.54 -4.80 -2.18
CA TRP A 424 -22.49 -3.96 -1.60
C TRP A 424 -21.28 -4.77 -1.12
N LEU A 425 -21.51 -5.93 -0.50
CA LEU A 425 -20.44 -6.80 -0.02
C LEU A 425 -19.69 -7.49 -1.16
N ILE A 426 -20.39 -7.87 -2.24
CA ILE A 426 -19.74 -8.35 -3.48
C ILE A 426 -18.87 -7.23 -4.06
N LEU A 427 -19.40 -6.01 -4.14
CA LEU A 427 -18.64 -4.87 -4.65
C LEU A 427 -17.39 -4.61 -3.80
N ALA A 428 -17.50 -4.68 -2.47
CA ALA A 428 -16.39 -4.51 -1.54
C ALA A 428 -15.30 -5.57 -1.73
N PHE A 429 -15.71 -6.85 -1.72
CA PHE A 429 -14.78 -7.96 -1.85
C PHE A 429 -14.10 -7.97 -3.21
N VAL A 430 -14.88 -7.90 -4.30
CA VAL A 430 -14.36 -8.02 -5.66
C VAL A 430 -13.50 -6.81 -6.03
N SER A 431 -13.93 -5.58 -5.74
CA SER A 431 -13.11 -4.38 -6.05
C SER A 431 -11.80 -4.37 -5.27
N THR A 432 -11.77 -4.92 -4.06
CA THR A 432 -10.55 -5.02 -3.27
C THR A 432 -9.61 -6.10 -3.78
N VAL A 433 -10.13 -7.30 -4.04
CA VAL A 433 -9.34 -8.42 -4.56
C VAL A 433 -8.84 -8.15 -5.99
N ALA A 434 -9.61 -7.41 -6.79
CA ALA A 434 -9.24 -6.95 -8.13
C ALA A 434 -7.88 -6.23 -8.16
N GLY A 435 -7.51 -5.58 -7.05
CA GLY A 435 -6.22 -4.93 -6.89
C GLY A 435 -5.02 -5.85 -7.08
N ASN A 436 -5.18 -7.17 -6.93
CA ASN A 436 -4.12 -8.16 -7.13
C ASN A 436 -3.90 -8.55 -8.59
N LEU A 437 -4.78 -8.14 -9.51
CA LEU A 437 -4.73 -8.57 -10.90
C LEU A 437 -3.46 -8.06 -11.59
N SER A 438 -3.11 -6.80 -11.35
CA SER A 438 -1.98 -6.11 -11.97
C SER A 438 -1.21 -5.27 -10.96
N LEU A 439 0.05 -4.96 -11.27
CA LEU A 439 0.90 -4.12 -10.40
C LEU A 439 0.29 -2.73 -10.19
N LEU A 440 -0.43 -2.20 -11.19
CA LEU A 440 -1.11 -0.91 -11.16
C LEU A 440 -2.52 -0.98 -10.54
N GLY A 441 -3.05 -2.18 -10.32
CA GLY A 441 -4.43 -2.40 -9.87
C GLY A 441 -4.72 -1.94 -8.45
N SER A 442 -3.70 -1.73 -7.62
CA SER A 442 -3.86 -1.22 -6.25
C SER A 442 -2.68 -0.35 -5.82
N ALA A 443 -2.98 0.67 -5.01
CA ALA A 443 -1.95 1.47 -4.35
C ALA A 443 -1.03 0.61 -3.49
N ALA A 444 -1.53 -0.46 -2.86
CA ALA A 444 -0.75 -1.39 -2.07
C ALA A 444 0.40 -2.03 -2.86
N ASN A 445 0.12 -2.45 -4.10
CA ASN A 445 1.11 -3.07 -4.97
C ASN A 445 2.23 -2.09 -5.33
N LEU A 446 1.85 -0.84 -5.64
CA LEU A 446 2.80 0.23 -5.95
C LEU A 446 3.61 0.65 -4.73
N ILE A 447 2.99 0.70 -3.55
CA ILE A 447 3.67 0.99 -2.28
C ILE A 447 4.72 -0.10 -2.01
N VAL A 448 4.37 -1.37 -2.08
CA VAL A 448 5.33 -2.47 -1.87
C VAL A 448 6.46 -2.41 -2.89
N CYS A 449 6.15 -2.16 -4.16
CA CYS A 449 7.14 -2.02 -5.22
C CYS A 449 8.10 -0.84 -4.97
N GLU A 450 7.55 0.31 -4.59
CA GLU A 450 8.33 1.54 -4.38
C GLU A 450 9.19 1.44 -3.11
N GLN A 451 8.64 0.87 -2.03
CA GLN A 451 9.38 0.63 -0.80
C GLN A 451 10.47 -0.43 -0.98
N ALA A 452 10.21 -1.44 -1.80
CA ALA A 452 11.23 -2.41 -2.17
C ALA A 452 12.35 -1.79 -3.01
N ARG A 453 12.01 -0.88 -3.93
CA ARG A 453 12.99 -0.14 -4.74
C ARG A 453 13.85 0.81 -3.92
N LYS A 454 13.24 1.53 -2.97
CA LYS A 454 13.91 2.51 -2.10
C LYS A 454 14.70 1.91 -0.95
N SER A 455 14.54 0.61 -0.68
CA SER A 455 15.18 -0.02 0.48
C SER A 455 16.71 0.07 0.42
N GLU A 456 17.30 0.70 1.44
CA GLU A 456 18.76 0.85 1.59
C GLU A 456 19.50 -0.50 1.67
N LEU A 457 18.78 -1.58 1.99
CA LEU A 457 19.35 -2.91 2.22
C LEU A 457 19.57 -3.73 0.95
N HIS A 458 19.14 -3.22 -0.22
CA HIS A 458 19.29 -3.63 -1.64
C HIS A 458 17.93 -3.42 -2.29
N GLY A 459 17.84 -2.43 -3.19
CA GLY A 459 16.60 -2.14 -3.91
C GLY A 459 16.19 -3.33 -4.79
N TYR A 460 14.97 -3.84 -4.62
CA TYR A 460 14.40 -4.85 -5.51
C TYR A 460 13.36 -4.20 -6.41
N ASN A 461 13.49 -4.39 -7.72
CA ASN A 461 12.52 -3.90 -8.69
C ASN A 461 11.54 -5.02 -9.07
N LEU A 462 10.31 -4.94 -8.56
CA LEU A 462 9.25 -5.87 -8.93
C LEU A 462 8.64 -5.43 -10.27
N SER A 463 8.96 -6.16 -11.34
CA SER A 463 8.44 -5.83 -12.67
C SER A 463 6.93 -6.10 -12.81
N PHE A 464 6.27 -5.32 -13.67
CA PHE A 464 4.86 -5.49 -14.01
C PHE A 464 4.55 -6.93 -14.47
N TRP A 465 5.38 -7.47 -15.37
CA TRP A 465 5.23 -8.83 -15.89
C TRP A 465 5.41 -9.90 -14.80
N ALA A 466 6.37 -9.70 -13.89
CA ALA A 466 6.55 -10.62 -12.77
C ALA A 466 5.33 -10.65 -11.84
N HIS A 467 4.63 -9.52 -11.70
CA HIS A 467 3.40 -9.42 -10.93
C HIS A 467 2.22 -10.08 -11.65
N ILE A 468 1.96 -9.74 -12.92
CA ILE A 468 0.74 -10.19 -13.63
C ILE A 468 0.66 -11.70 -13.82
N VAL A 469 1.81 -12.37 -14.00
CA VAL A 469 1.88 -13.84 -14.14
C VAL A 469 1.33 -14.56 -12.90
N PHE A 470 1.50 -13.96 -11.72
CA PHE A 470 0.92 -14.44 -10.48
C PHE A 470 -0.47 -13.83 -10.23
N GLY A 471 -0.59 -12.52 -10.44
CA GLY A 471 -1.74 -11.71 -10.07
C GLY A 471 -3.01 -12.09 -10.82
N LEU A 472 -2.93 -12.29 -12.14
CA LEU A 472 -4.08 -12.65 -12.96
C LEU A 472 -4.73 -13.97 -12.54
N PRO A 473 -4.01 -15.12 -12.51
CA PRO A 473 -4.63 -16.39 -12.12
C PRO A 473 -5.06 -16.40 -10.65
N SER A 474 -4.25 -15.85 -9.73
CA SER A 474 -4.59 -15.81 -8.30
C SER A 474 -5.88 -15.02 -8.05
N THR A 475 -5.99 -13.83 -8.66
CA THR A 475 -7.17 -12.95 -8.50
C THR A 475 -8.44 -13.60 -9.02
N LEU A 476 -8.38 -14.26 -10.19
CA LEU A 476 -9.55 -14.94 -10.75
C LEU A 476 -10.02 -16.10 -9.86
N ILE A 477 -9.09 -16.91 -9.35
CA ILE A 477 -9.42 -18.05 -8.48
C ILE A 477 -9.99 -17.54 -7.15
N VAL A 478 -9.34 -16.57 -6.49
CA VAL A 478 -9.82 -16.01 -5.22
C VAL A 478 -11.19 -15.35 -5.38
N THR A 479 -11.41 -14.64 -6.49
CA THR A 479 -12.70 -14.02 -6.76
C THR A 479 -13.79 -15.08 -6.99
N ALA A 480 -13.55 -16.03 -7.90
CA ALA A 480 -14.52 -17.07 -8.25
C ALA A 480 -14.91 -17.95 -7.04
N THR A 481 -13.96 -18.27 -6.18
CA THR A 481 -14.20 -19.09 -4.97
C THR A 481 -14.75 -18.30 -3.80
N GLY A 482 -14.47 -17.00 -3.70
CA GLY A 482 -14.98 -16.12 -2.65
C GLY A 482 -16.43 -15.69 -2.87
N LEU A 483 -16.86 -15.46 -4.12
CA LEU A 483 -18.21 -14.96 -4.45
C LEU A 483 -19.36 -15.78 -3.83
N PRO A 484 -19.36 -17.13 -3.85
CA PRO A 484 -20.42 -17.92 -3.24
C PRO A 484 -20.51 -17.76 -1.72
N LEU A 485 -19.42 -17.32 -1.07
CA LEU A 485 -19.35 -17.16 0.38
C LEU A 485 -19.84 -15.80 0.86
N ILE A 486 -20.01 -14.83 -0.04
CA ILE A 486 -20.54 -13.51 0.30
C ILE A 486 -22.04 -13.61 0.58
N LYS A 487 -22.40 -13.34 1.84
CA LYS A 487 -23.78 -13.34 2.34
C LYS A 487 -24.20 -11.91 2.69
N GLY A 488 -25.42 -11.55 2.30
CA GLY A 488 -26.07 -10.27 2.63
C GLY A 488 -26.53 -10.22 4.07
#